data_AF-A0A1L6JFT3-F1
#
_entry.id   AF-A0A1L6JFT3-F1
#
_cell.length_a   1.000
_cell.length_b   1.000
_cell.length_c   1.000
_cell.angle_alpha   90.00
_cell.angle_beta   90.00
_cell.angle_gamma   90.00
#
_symmetry.space_group_name_H-M   'P 1'
#
loop_
_entity.id
_entity.type
_entity.pdbx_description
1 polymer ?
#
loop_
_entity_poly.entity_id
_entity_poly.type
_entity_poly.pdbx_seq_one_letter_code
_entity_poly.pdbx_strand_id
1 'polypeptide(L)'
;MLAGAAALSACGEMSNETQAALVENAVANAQAIAENVTAEAEKAEKAAEAPSRDAWLGKWVGVEGLVLTIEKDPSGPGRYRLINTYSLDEGATGTFAGVATNEGIAFTRPDGAKVLRATDGAATGLKYLDGKKDCLTVGVGEGYCRD
;
A
#
# COMPACT_ATOMS: atom_id res chain seq x y z
N MET A 1 73.05 18.24 9.37
CA MET A 1 71.62 18.63 9.28
C MET A 1 70.98 17.69 8.29
N LEU A 2 70.35 16.63 8.82
CA LEU A 2 69.82 15.50 8.07
C LEU A 2 68.29 15.56 8.06
N ALA A 3 67.72 15.18 6.90
CA ALA A 3 66.37 14.68 6.67
C ALA A 3 65.20 15.63 6.99
N GLY A 4 64.23 15.85 6.10
CA GLY A 4 63.76 15.05 4.98
C GLY A 4 62.24 15.01 5.10
N ALA A 5 61.55 15.79 4.25
CA ALA A 5 60.10 15.95 4.27
C ALA A 5 59.40 14.65 3.89
N ALA A 6 58.54 14.13 4.78
CA ALA A 6 57.64 13.03 4.47
C ALA A 6 56.39 13.60 3.77
N ALA A 7 56.28 13.37 2.46
CA ALA A 7 55.04 13.58 1.73
C ALA A 7 54.13 12.35 1.94
N LEU A 8 53.01 12.51 2.64
CA LEU A 8 51.91 11.55 2.63
C LEU A 8 51.06 11.79 1.37
N SER A 9 51.32 11.03 0.31
CA SER A 9 50.40 10.87 -0.83
C SER A 9 49.68 9.54 -0.71
N ALA A 10 48.57 9.50 0.01
CA ALA A 10 47.65 8.37 0.02
C ALA A 10 46.32 8.79 -0.62
N CYS A 11 46.34 9.01 -1.94
CA CYS A 11 45.14 8.93 -2.77
C CYS A 11 45.14 7.52 -3.38
N GLY A 12 44.32 6.62 -2.82
CA GLY A 12 44.02 5.35 -3.49
C GLY A 12 43.22 5.64 -4.75
N GLU A 13 43.81 5.39 -5.91
CA GLU A 13 43.13 5.47 -7.20
C GLU A 13 42.15 4.30 -7.29
N MET A 14 40.85 4.60 -7.29
CA MET A 14 39.81 3.61 -7.49
C MET A 14 39.97 3.04 -8.90
N SER A 15 40.03 1.71 -9.05
CA SER A 15 40.22 1.11 -10.38
C SER A 15 39.07 1.48 -11.31
N ASN A 16 39.37 1.67 -12.60
CA ASN A 16 38.35 1.95 -13.62
C ASN A 16 37.24 0.89 -13.63
N GLU A 17 37.55 -0.36 -13.28
CA GLU A 17 36.60 -1.46 -13.15
C GLU A 17 35.61 -1.24 -11.99
N THR A 18 36.12 -0.78 -10.83
CA THR A 18 35.28 -0.43 -9.67
C THR A 18 34.41 0.77 -9.99
N GLN A 19 34.96 1.77 -10.69
CA GLN A 19 34.21 2.95 -11.10
C GLN A 19 33.11 2.61 -12.11
N ALA A 20 33.39 1.74 -13.09
CA ALA A 20 32.40 1.29 -14.07
C ALA A 20 31.25 0.53 -13.41
N ALA A 21 31.55 -0.38 -12.47
CA ALA A 21 30.53 -1.12 -11.73
C ALA A 21 29.63 -0.19 -10.89
N LEU A 22 30.18 0.86 -10.28
CA LEU A 22 29.39 1.85 -9.52
C LEU A 22 28.46 2.65 -10.43
N VAL A 23 28.92 3.05 -11.61
CA VAL A 23 28.11 3.76 -12.60
C VAL A 23 26.97 2.88 -13.09
N GLU A 24 27.23 1.61 -13.40
CA GLU A 24 26.20 0.66 -13.84
C GLU A 24 25.11 0.46 -12.77
N ASN A 25 25.50 0.26 -11.51
CA ASN A 25 24.55 0.16 -10.39
C ASN A 25 23.71 1.45 -10.21
N ALA A 26 24.35 2.61 -10.36
CA ALA A 26 23.65 3.89 -10.25
C ALA A 26 22.63 4.10 -11.38
N VAL A 27 22.97 3.73 -12.62
CA VAL A 27 22.06 3.79 -13.77
C VAL A 27 20.89 2.82 -13.58
N ALA A 28 21.14 1.58 -13.17
CA ALA A 28 20.09 0.59 -12.92
C ALA A 28 19.12 1.06 -11.82
N ASN A 29 19.64 1.63 -10.73
CA ASN A 29 18.80 2.17 -9.67
C ASN A 29 17.98 3.38 -10.13
N ALA A 30 18.58 4.28 -10.92
CA ALA A 30 17.88 5.44 -11.47
C ALA A 30 16.72 5.03 -12.41
N GLN A 31 16.94 4.00 -13.24
CA GLN A 31 15.91 3.44 -14.10
C GLN A 31 14.76 2.83 -13.30
N ALA A 32 15.06 2.01 -12.29
CA ALA A 32 14.04 1.41 -11.42
C ALA A 32 13.20 2.47 -10.69
N ILE A 33 13.83 3.56 -10.24
CA ILE A 33 13.12 4.69 -9.62
C ILE A 33 12.19 5.36 -10.64
N ALA A 34 12.68 5.63 -11.85
CA ALA A 34 11.89 6.26 -12.89
C ALA A 34 10.65 5.43 -13.27
N GLU A 35 10.82 4.12 -13.44
CA GLU A 35 9.72 3.19 -13.74
C GLU A 35 8.65 3.18 -12.63
N ASN A 36 9.08 3.15 -11.36
CA ASN A 36 8.17 3.20 -10.23
C ASN A 36 7.41 4.54 -10.15
N VAL A 37 8.09 5.66 -10.43
CA VAL A 37 7.45 6.99 -10.47
C VAL A 37 6.38 7.04 -11.56
N THR A 38 6.67 6.51 -12.76
CA THR A 38 5.69 6.44 -13.84
C THR A 38 4.49 5.56 -13.45
N ALA A 39 4.73 4.39 -12.87
CA ALA A 39 3.65 3.50 -12.43
C ALA A 39 2.73 4.12 -11.36
N GLU A 40 3.31 4.81 -10.37
CA GLU A 40 2.53 5.50 -9.34
C GLU A 40 1.76 6.70 -9.89
N ALA A 41 2.29 7.40 -10.88
CA ALA A 41 1.59 8.48 -11.58
C ALA A 41 0.37 7.96 -12.36
N GLU A 42 0.53 6.89 -13.15
CA GLU A 42 -0.58 6.26 -13.86
C GLU A 42 -1.67 5.75 -12.89
N LYS A 43 -1.25 5.20 -11.75
CA LYS A 43 -2.16 4.75 -10.70
C LYS A 43 -2.86 5.92 -10.00
N ALA A 44 -2.24 7.09 -9.92
CA ALA A 44 -2.88 8.29 -9.40
C ALA A 44 -3.94 8.82 -10.37
N GLU A 45 -3.62 8.86 -11.66
CA GLU A 45 -4.55 9.25 -12.73
C GLU A 45 -5.78 8.33 -12.76
N LYS A 46 -5.57 7.01 -12.83
CA LYS A 46 -6.68 6.03 -12.80
C LYS A 46 -7.54 6.13 -11.55
N ALA A 47 -6.93 6.46 -10.40
CA ALA A 47 -7.66 6.63 -9.15
C ALA A 47 -8.52 7.90 -9.15
N ALA A 48 -8.03 8.97 -9.77
CA ALA A 48 -8.75 10.23 -9.90
C ALA A 48 -9.97 10.09 -10.83
N GLU A 49 -9.89 9.22 -11.83
CA GLU A 49 -10.98 8.94 -12.78
C GLU A 49 -11.99 7.91 -12.25
N ALA A 50 -11.58 7.03 -11.33
CA ALA A 50 -12.44 6.00 -10.78
C ALA A 50 -13.61 6.60 -9.96
N PRO A 51 -14.76 5.88 -9.86
CA PRO A 51 -15.85 6.28 -8.99
C PRO A 51 -15.36 6.45 -7.55
N SER A 52 -15.68 7.60 -6.95
CA SER A 52 -15.38 7.86 -5.55
C SER A 52 -16.02 6.82 -4.63
N ARG A 53 -15.29 6.44 -3.58
CA ARG A 53 -15.74 5.56 -2.49
C ARG A 53 -15.96 6.33 -1.20
N ASP A 54 -16.21 7.64 -1.29
CA ASP A 54 -16.42 8.50 -0.12
C ASP A 54 -17.66 8.11 0.69
N ALA A 55 -18.65 7.48 0.06
CA ALA A 55 -19.78 6.88 0.77
C ALA A 55 -19.36 5.76 1.74
N TRP A 56 -18.13 5.23 1.61
CA TRP A 56 -17.59 4.18 2.48
C TRP A 56 -16.78 4.71 3.67
N LEU A 57 -16.59 6.03 3.77
CA LEU A 57 -15.84 6.62 4.88
C LEU A 57 -16.49 6.30 6.24
N GLY A 58 -15.64 6.13 7.25
CA GLY A 58 -16.04 5.79 8.61
C GLY A 58 -15.80 4.33 8.97
N LYS A 59 -16.40 3.91 10.08
CA LYS A 59 -16.18 2.61 10.74
C LYS A 59 -17.19 1.57 10.25
N TRP A 60 -16.69 0.37 9.99
CA TRP A 60 -17.42 -0.84 9.62
C TRP A 60 -17.07 -1.96 10.59
N VAL A 61 -18.06 -2.75 11.00
CA VAL A 61 -17.91 -3.77 12.05
C VAL A 61 -18.07 -5.17 11.46
N GLY A 62 -17.07 -6.01 11.69
CA GLY A 62 -17.09 -7.43 11.36
C GLY A 62 -17.41 -8.29 12.59
N VAL A 63 -17.27 -9.61 12.42
CA VAL A 63 -17.44 -10.57 13.52
C VAL A 63 -16.32 -10.47 14.55
N GLU A 64 -16.55 -10.90 15.78
CA GLU A 64 -15.49 -11.16 16.78
C GLU A 64 -14.52 -9.98 17.06
N GLY A 65 -14.97 -8.73 16.81
CA GLY A 65 -14.16 -7.53 17.04
C GLY A 65 -13.34 -7.07 15.83
N LEU A 66 -13.49 -7.72 14.66
CA LEU A 66 -12.95 -7.23 13.41
C LEU A 66 -13.54 -5.86 13.08
N VAL A 67 -12.69 -4.95 12.61
CA VAL A 67 -13.07 -3.57 12.34
C VAL A 67 -12.29 -3.03 11.16
N LEU A 68 -12.99 -2.27 10.32
CA LEU A 68 -12.40 -1.51 9.23
C LEU A 68 -12.84 -0.05 9.36
N THR A 69 -11.88 0.87 9.45
CA THR A 69 -12.13 2.30 9.33
C THR A 69 -11.52 2.80 8.03
N ILE A 70 -12.32 3.48 7.22
CA ILE A 70 -11.90 4.06 5.95
C ILE A 70 -11.86 5.58 6.09
N GLU A 71 -10.70 6.14 5.76
CA GLU A 71 -10.48 7.58 5.76
C GLU A 71 -9.99 8.07 4.40
N LYS A 72 -10.16 9.37 4.13
CA LYS A 72 -9.51 10.01 2.98
C LYS A 72 -8.00 10.04 3.21
N ASP A 73 -7.25 9.81 2.15
CA ASP A 73 -5.81 10.03 2.15
C ASP A 73 -5.50 11.40 1.49
N PRO A 74 -4.66 12.24 2.11
CA PRO A 74 -4.35 13.57 1.58
C PRO A 74 -3.49 13.55 0.31
N SER A 75 -2.95 12.40 -0.10
CA SER A 75 -2.13 12.26 -1.32
C SER A 75 -2.90 12.48 -2.61
N GLY A 76 -4.24 12.41 -2.61
CA GLY A 76 -5.02 12.77 -3.79
C GLY A 76 -6.43 12.18 -3.87
N PRO A 77 -7.19 12.53 -4.91
CA PRO A 77 -8.51 11.94 -5.16
C PRO A 77 -8.40 10.43 -5.37
N GLY A 78 -9.41 9.70 -4.89
CA GLY A 78 -9.44 8.24 -4.97
C GLY A 78 -8.38 7.55 -4.11
N ARG A 79 -7.66 8.26 -3.23
CA ARG A 79 -6.74 7.69 -2.26
C ARG A 79 -7.40 7.58 -0.90
N TYR A 80 -7.23 6.43 -0.25
CA TYR A 80 -7.83 6.10 1.03
C TYR A 80 -6.82 5.51 2.00
N ARG A 81 -7.10 5.68 3.29
CA ARG A 81 -6.37 5.02 4.37
C ARG A 81 -7.31 4.03 5.05
N LEU A 82 -6.94 2.75 5.04
CA LEU A 82 -7.72 1.66 5.61
C LEU A 82 -7.06 1.22 6.92
N ILE A 83 -7.66 1.56 8.06
CA ILE A 83 -7.26 1.03 9.36
C ILE A 83 -8.07 -0.25 9.58
N ASN A 84 -7.43 -1.40 9.54
CA ASN A 84 -8.13 -2.68 9.51
C ASN A 84 -7.55 -3.67 10.53
N THR A 85 -8.43 -4.26 11.35
CA THR A 85 -8.21 -5.53 12.04
C THR A 85 -9.01 -6.61 11.31
N TYR A 86 -8.30 -7.50 10.60
CA TYR A 86 -8.89 -8.41 9.60
C TYR A 86 -8.87 -9.89 9.97
N SER A 87 -8.15 -10.26 11.02
CA SER A 87 -8.32 -11.54 11.71
C SER A 87 -8.03 -11.38 13.21
N LEU A 88 -8.19 -12.45 13.98
CA LEU A 88 -7.84 -12.49 15.40
C LEU A 88 -6.36 -12.85 15.64
N ASP A 89 -5.61 -13.11 14.57
CA ASP A 89 -4.21 -13.48 14.66
C ASP A 89 -3.34 -12.28 15.06
N GLU A 90 -2.23 -12.56 15.73
CA GLU A 90 -1.24 -11.53 16.03
C GLU A 90 -0.71 -10.90 14.73
N GLY A 91 -0.67 -9.57 14.67
CA GLY A 91 -0.24 -8.83 13.49
C GLY A 91 -1.31 -8.69 12.39
N ALA A 92 -2.53 -9.21 12.60
CA ALA A 92 -3.66 -9.01 11.68
C ALA A 92 -4.36 -7.65 11.84
N THR A 93 -3.61 -6.62 12.23
CA THR A 93 -4.06 -5.24 12.34
C THR A 93 -3.06 -4.29 11.70
N GLY A 94 -3.53 -3.22 11.05
CA GLY A 94 -2.65 -2.27 10.41
C GLY A 94 -3.36 -1.12 9.73
N THR A 95 -2.57 -0.25 9.11
CA THR A 95 -3.02 0.84 8.26
C THR A 95 -2.50 0.62 6.85
N PHE A 96 -3.40 0.58 5.87
CA PHE A 96 -3.08 0.23 4.48
C PHE A 96 -3.49 1.35 3.54
N ALA A 97 -2.62 1.64 2.56
CA ALA A 97 -2.92 2.58 1.49
C ALA A 97 -3.88 1.92 0.49
N GLY A 98 -5.02 2.57 0.26
CA GLY A 98 -6.06 2.14 -0.66
C GLY A 98 -6.19 3.07 -1.86
N VAL A 99 -6.60 2.50 -2.98
CA VAL A 99 -6.81 3.20 -4.24
C VAL A 99 -8.16 2.83 -4.83
N ALA A 100 -8.96 3.84 -5.15
CA ALA A 100 -10.23 3.68 -5.86
C ALA A 100 -10.01 3.00 -7.21
N THR A 101 -10.88 2.04 -7.51
CA THR A 101 -11.01 1.41 -8.82
C THR A 101 -12.48 1.35 -9.19
N ASN A 102 -12.78 0.98 -10.43
CA ASN A 102 -14.16 0.68 -10.84
C ASN A 102 -14.80 -0.42 -9.99
N GLU A 103 -13.96 -1.33 -9.51
CA GLU A 103 -14.31 -2.53 -8.76
C GLU A 103 -14.50 -2.29 -7.26
N GLY A 104 -13.84 -1.28 -6.68
CA GLY A 104 -13.87 -1.01 -5.25
C GLY A 104 -12.67 -0.19 -4.77
N ILE A 105 -12.08 -0.57 -3.64
CA ILE A 105 -10.79 -0.02 -3.17
C ILE A 105 -9.74 -1.13 -3.22
N ALA A 106 -8.75 -1.00 -4.10
CA ALA A 106 -7.60 -1.89 -4.16
C ALA A 106 -6.56 -1.49 -3.10
N PHE A 107 -6.01 -2.45 -2.38
CA PHE A 107 -4.99 -2.23 -1.36
C PHE A 107 -4.12 -3.49 -1.18
N THR A 108 -2.98 -3.35 -0.51
CA THR A 108 -2.10 -4.47 -0.19
C THR A 108 -1.90 -4.55 1.32
N ARG A 109 -1.97 -5.75 1.87
CA ARG A 109 -1.62 -6.07 3.26
C ARG A 109 -0.68 -7.30 3.28
N PRO A 110 -0.16 -7.76 4.43
CA PRO A 110 0.86 -8.83 4.47
C PRO A 110 0.47 -10.16 3.80
N ASP A 111 -0.82 -10.49 3.74
CA ASP A 111 -1.36 -11.68 3.08
C ASP A 111 -1.73 -11.43 1.58
N GLY A 112 -1.24 -10.33 0.99
CA GLY A 112 -1.30 -10.06 -0.44
C GLY A 112 -2.19 -8.89 -0.86
N ALA A 113 -2.34 -8.75 -2.18
CA ALA A 113 -3.20 -7.75 -2.81
C ALA A 113 -4.68 -8.10 -2.60
N LYS A 114 -5.49 -7.09 -2.29
CA LYS A 114 -6.90 -7.19 -1.95
C LYS A 114 -7.71 -6.14 -2.70
N VAL A 115 -9.02 -6.40 -2.82
CA VAL A 115 -10.00 -5.40 -3.28
C VAL A 115 -11.18 -5.43 -2.34
N LEU A 116 -11.44 -4.30 -1.69
CA LEU A 116 -12.63 -4.10 -0.87
C LEU A 116 -13.82 -3.72 -1.75
N ARG A 117 -14.96 -4.41 -1.59
CA ARG A 117 -16.14 -4.27 -2.44
C ARG A 117 -17.39 -4.09 -1.61
N ALA A 118 -18.39 -3.41 -2.16
CA ALA A 118 -19.74 -3.43 -1.61
C ALA A 118 -20.35 -4.83 -1.75
N THR A 119 -21.14 -5.21 -0.76
CA THR A 119 -21.84 -6.49 -0.68
C THR A 119 -23.05 -6.36 0.23
N ASP A 120 -23.81 -7.44 0.40
CA ASP A 120 -24.65 -7.63 1.58
C ASP A 120 -24.03 -8.64 2.55
N GLY A 121 -24.61 -8.72 3.74
CA GLY A 121 -24.11 -9.57 4.81
C GLY A 121 -24.19 -11.06 4.52
N ALA A 122 -25.19 -11.50 3.73
CA ALA A 122 -25.32 -12.90 3.31
C ALA A 122 -24.15 -13.33 2.43
N ALA A 123 -23.75 -12.48 1.46
CA ALA A 123 -22.64 -12.77 0.55
C ALA A 123 -21.25 -12.74 1.22
N THR A 124 -21.13 -12.23 2.45
CA THR A 124 -19.88 -12.35 3.23
C THR A 124 -19.60 -13.79 3.70
N GLY A 125 -20.64 -14.64 3.77
CA GLY A 125 -20.56 -15.97 4.37
C GLY A 125 -20.49 -15.96 5.91
N LEU A 126 -20.61 -14.79 6.54
CA LEU A 126 -20.54 -14.64 8.00
C LEU A 126 -21.95 -14.56 8.59
N LYS A 127 -22.35 -15.60 9.32
CA LYS A 127 -23.71 -15.72 9.89
C LYS A 127 -24.16 -14.51 10.72
N TYR A 128 -23.25 -13.89 11.47
CA TYR A 128 -23.56 -12.73 12.29
C TYR A 128 -23.92 -11.48 11.47
N LEU A 129 -23.45 -11.41 10.22
CA LEU A 129 -23.74 -10.31 9.30
C LEU A 129 -24.99 -10.59 8.46
N ASP A 130 -25.54 -11.81 8.50
CA ASP A 130 -26.68 -12.18 7.67
C ASP A 130 -27.89 -11.25 7.89
N GLY A 131 -28.58 -10.94 6.79
CA GLY A 131 -29.67 -9.95 6.76
C GLY A 131 -29.25 -8.48 6.66
N LYS A 132 -27.99 -8.12 6.97
CA LYS A 132 -27.48 -6.75 6.78
C LYS A 132 -27.29 -6.43 5.30
N LYS A 133 -27.53 -5.18 4.91
CA LYS A 133 -27.52 -4.75 3.49
C LYS A 133 -26.45 -3.73 3.14
N ASP A 134 -25.96 -2.96 4.11
CA ASP A 134 -24.84 -2.05 3.90
C ASP A 134 -23.56 -2.69 4.46
N CYS A 135 -22.88 -3.43 3.58
CA CYS A 135 -21.70 -4.20 3.94
C CYS A 135 -20.58 -4.03 2.91
N LEU A 136 -19.35 -4.20 3.39
CA LEU A 136 -18.14 -4.29 2.60
C LEU A 136 -17.47 -5.65 2.83
N THR A 137 -16.78 -6.16 1.81
CA THR A 137 -16.07 -7.43 1.89
C THR A 137 -14.80 -7.40 1.05
N VAL A 138 -13.79 -8.13 1.52
CA VAL A 138 -12.58 -8.45 0.75
C VAL A 138 -12.73 -9.81 0.05
N GLY A 139 -13.57 -10.68 0.60
CA GLY A 139 -13.88 -12.02 0.11
C GLY A 139 -14.74 -12.79 1.11
N VAL A 140 -15.17 -13.99 0.73
CA VAL A 140 -15.92 -14.87 1.63
C VAL A 140 -15.09 -15.14 2.89
N GLY A 141 -15.72 -14.95 4.07
CA GLY A 141 -15.07 -15.07 5.37
C GLY A 141 -14.50 -13.75 5.93
N GLU A 142 -14.50 -12.66 5.14
CA GLU A 142 -14.07 -11.33 5.61
C GLU A 142 -15.06 -10.26 5.16
N GLY A 143 -15.90 -9.83 6.10
CA GLY A 143 -16.93 -8.83 5.87
C GLY A 143 -17.11 -7.88 7.05
N TYR A 144 -17.55 -6.68 6.74
CA TYR A 144 -17.81 -5.61 7.70
C TYR A 144 -19.09 -4.90 7.29
N CYS A 145 -20.02 -4.71 8.21
CA CYS A 145 -21.27 -4.00 7.92
C CYS A 145 -21.39 -2.75 8.79
N ARG A 146 -22.18 -1.80 8.31
CA ARG A 146 -22.79 -0.76 9.13
C ARG A 146 -24.30 -0.94 9.03
N ASP A 147 -25.00 -0.60 10.10
CA ASP A 147 -26.44 -0.81 10.31
C ASP A 147 -26.84 -2.26 10.64
#